data_AF-A0A6N4XQW5-F1
#
_entry.id   AF-A0A6N4XQW5-F1
#
_cell.length_a   1.000
_cell.length_b   1.000
_cell.length_c   1.000
_cell.angle_alpha   90.00
_cell.angle_beta   90.00
_cell.angle_gamma   90.00
#
_symmetry.space_group_name_H-M   'P 1'
#
loop_
_entity.id
_entity.type
_entity.pdbx_description
1 polymer ?
#
loop_
_entity_poly.entity_id
_entity_poly.type
_entity_poly.pdbx_seq_one_letter_code
_entity_poly.pdbx_strand_id
1 'polypeptide(L)'
;MKVKIFKIRLPEELLHHDQKTLDCFLECNEIIKTETAFVHDENYWSVILYYEEQKLIENRVKESKSKKYSAEDTILNEDEEHILDALKYWRSEKAKEQNLPIYFIATNKELISVAKYRPAKKQELLDIKGFGKHKIENYGEEILEILESI
;
A
#
# COMPACT_ATOMS: atom_id res chain seq x y z
N MET A 1 11.79 -23.84 -3.92
CA MET A 1 12.05 -23.19 -5.22
C MET A 1 10.78 -22.69 -5.90
N LYS A 2 10.53 -21.38 -5.80
CA LYS A 2 9.49 -20.65 -6.53
C LYS A 2 10.14 -19.85 -7.67
N VAL A 3 9.35 -19.46 -8.67
CA VAL A 3 9.81 -18.68 -9.83
C VAL A 3 8.97 -17.41 -9.95
N LYS A 4 9.63 -16.26 -10.12
CA LYS A 4 9.01 -14.97 -10.37
C LYS A 4 9.61 -14.36 -11.64
N ILE A 5 8.77 -13.83 -12.53
CA ILE A 5 9.19 -13.21 -13.79
C ILE A 5 8.85 -11.72 -13.73
N PHE A 6 9.81 -10.88 -14.08
CA PHE A 6 9.67 -9.44 -14.21
C PHE A 6 9.87 -9.05 -15.67
N LYS A 7 9.03 -8.13 -16.14
CA LYS A 7 9.22 -7.44 -17.42
C LYS A 7 9.72 -6.03 -17.10
N ILE A 8 10.95 -5.73 -17.48
CA ILE A 8 11.58 -4.42 -17.30
C ILE A 8 11.49 -3.67 -18.62
N ARG A 9 10.52 -2.77 -18.71
CA ARG A 9 10.26 -1.99 -19.92
C ARG A 9 11.29 -0.87 -20.04
N LEU A 10 11.82 -0.68 -21.24
CA LEU A 10 12.87 0.31 -21.52
C LEU A 10 12.44 1.80 -21.53
N PRO A 11 11.17 2.18 -21.77
CA PRO A 11 10.75 3.58 -21.66
C PRO A 11 10.93 4.14 -20.25
N GLU A 12 11.54 5.33 -20.11
CA GLU A 12 11.89 5.96 -18.82
C GLU A 12 10.70 6.09 -17.85
N GLU A 13 9.50 6.35 -18.38
CA GLU A 13 8.24 6.47 -17.62
C GLU A 13 7.89 5.19 -16.84
N LEU A 14 8.27 4.01 -17.35
CA LEU A 14 7.93 2.71 -16.79
C LEU A 14 9.15 1.98 -16.21
N LEU A 15 10.36 2.35 -16.64
CA LEU A 15 11.61 1.73 -16.22
C LEU A 15 11.85 1.89 -14.72
N HIS A 16 11.63 3.08 -14.18
CA HIS A 16 11.81 3.35 -12.74
C HIS A 16 10.84 2.53 -11.88
N HIS A 17 9.60 2.37 -12.33
CA HIS A 17 8.61 1.54 -11.65
C HIS A 17 9.01 0.06 -11.67
N ASP A 18 9.40 -0.45 -12.84
CA ASP A 18 9.76 -1.85 -13.02
C ASP A 18 11.04 -2.21 -12.23
N GLN A 19 12.02 -1.29 -12.19
CA GLN A 19 13.22 -1.43 -11.38
C GLN A 19 12.90 -1.45 -9.88
N LYS A 20 12.10 -0.51 -9.38
CA LYS A 20 11.71 -0.46 -7.97
C LYS A 20 10.98 -1.73 -7.52
N THR A 21 10.14 -2.28 -8.40
CA THR A 21 9.41 -3.54 -8.13
C THR A 21 10.38 -4.72 -8.03
N LEU A 22 11.39 -4.76 -8.91
CA LEU A 22 12.45 -5.77 -8.85
C LEU A 22 13.27 -5.64 -7.56
N ASP A 23 13.72 -4.44 -7.22
CA ASP A 23 14.54 -4.18 -6.03
C ASP A 23 13.81 -4.60 -4.74
N CYS A 24 12.54 -4.22 -4.59
CA CYS A 24 11.73 -4.63 -3.44
C CYS A 24 11.58 -6.16 -3.33
N PHE A 25 11.46 -6.84 -4.47
CA PHE A 25 11.37 -8.30 -4.49
C PHE A 25 12.68 -8.97 -4.05
N LEU A 26 13.82 -8.42 -4.45
CA LEU A 26 15.15 -8.91 -4.07
C LEU A 26 15.41 -8.70 -2.57
N GLU A 27 14.90 -7.62 -1.97
CA GLU A 27 15.06 -7.35 -0.53
C GLU A 27 14.31 -8.35 0.37
N CYS A 28 13.18 -8.88 -0.09
CA CYS A 28 12.29 -9.72 0.72
C CYS A 28 12.49 -11.23 0.52
N ASN A 29 13.29 -11.65 -0.46
CA ASN A 29 13.36 -13.04 -0.89
C ASN A 29 14.80 -13.50 -1.04
N GLU A 30 15.06 -14.76 -0.67
CA GLU A 30 16.36 -15.36 -0.90
C GLU A 30 16.43 -15.86 -2.34
N ILE A 31 17.22 -15.18 -3.18
CA ILE A 31 17.35 -15.52 -4.59
C ILE A 31 18.36 -16.65 -4.76
N ILE A 32 17.88 -17.75 -5.33
CA ILE A 32 18.68 -18.93 -5.64
C ILE A 32 19.38 -18.76 -6.99
N LYS A 33 18.65 -18.27 -8.00
CA LYS A 33 19.14 -18.15 -9.38
C LYS A 33 18.43 -17.02 -10.12
N THR A 34 19.15 -16.37 -11.03
CA THR A 34 18.61 -15.34 -11.92
C THR A 34 18.93 -15.68 -13.37
N GLU A 35 17.96 -15.52 -14.26
CA GLU A 35 18.12 -15.59 -15.72
C GLU A 35 17.52 -14.32 -16.34
N THR A 36 18.23 -13.72 -17.29
CA THR A 36 17.75 -12.51 -17.99
C THR A 36 17.78 -12.72 -19.50
N ALA A 37 16.76 -12.22 -20.19
CA ALA A 37 16.66 -12.29 -21.64
C ALA A 37 16.01 -11.02 -22.16
N PHE A 38 16.55 -10.46 -23.24
CA PHE A 38 15.93 -9.33 -23.91
C PHE A 38 14.89 -9.81 -24.92
N VAL A 39 13.69 -9.23 -24.87
CA VAL A 39 12.59 -9.55 -25.77
C VAL A 39 12.50 -8.45 -26.82
N HIS A 40 12.96 -8.77 -28.02
CA HIS A 40 13.10 -7.82 -29.13
C HIS A 40 11.75 -7.31 -29.66
N ASP A 41 10.72 -8.17 -29.73
CA ASP A 41 9.42 -7.82 -30.32
C ASP A 41 8.64 -6.77 -29.52
N GLU A 42 8.76 -6.79 -28.19
CA GLU A 42 8.06 -5.88 -27.27
C GLU A 42 9.02 -4.92 -26.53
N ASN A 43 10.31 -4.91 -26.89
CA ASN A 43 11.35 -4.00 -26.39
C ASN A 43 11.47 -3.92 -24.85
N TYR A 44 11.59 -5.07 -24.18
CA TYR A 44 11.76 -5.15 -22.73
C TYR A 44 12.75 -6.24 -22.31
N TRP A 45 13.29 -6.11 -21.09
CA TRP A 45 14.10 -7.15 -20.46
C TRP A 45 13.24 -8.07 -19.60
N SER A 46 13.24 -9.36 -19.89
CA SER A 46 12.68 -10.38 -19.03
C SER A 46 13.70 -10.78 -17.97
N VAL A 47 13.36 -10.65 -16.69
CA VAL A 47 14.18 -11.11 -15.55
C VAL A 47 13.42 -12.22 -14.83
N ILE A 48 13.98 -13.42 -14.83
CA ILE A 48 13.42 -14.61 -14.19
C ILE A 48 14.23 -14.88 -12.94
N LEU A 49 13.56 -14.85 -11.79
CA LEU A 49 14.15 -15.10 -10.48
C LEU A 49 13.61 -16.41 -9.91
N TYR A 50 14.51 -17.28 -9.53
CA TYR A 50 14.23 -18.47 -8.74
C TYR A 50 14.56 -18.15 -7.29
N TYR A 51 13.61 -18.32 -6.39
CA TYR A 51 13.74 -17.84 -5.02
C TYR A 51 13.10 -18.78 -4.00
N GLU A 52 13.49 -18.62 -2.74
CA GLU A 52 12.79 -19.18 -1.58
C GLU A 52 12.27 -18.04 -0.71
N GLU A 53 11.05 -18.20 -0.21
CA GLU A 53 10.47 -17.23 0.71
C GLU A 53 11.14 -17.38 2.07
N GLN A 54 11.68 -16.30 2.60
CA GLN A 54 12.07 -16.26 4.00
C GLN A 54 10.81 -16.38 4.85
N LYS A 55 10.59 -17.56 5.44
CA LYS A 55 9.59 -17.72 6.50
C LYS A 55 10.04 -16.87 7.69
N LEU A 56 9.51 -15.65 7.78
CA LEU A 56 9.43 -14.95 9.05
C LEU A 56 8.74 -15.90 10.02
N ILE A 57 9.43 -16.21 11.12
CA ILE A 57 8.88 -17.00 12.22
C ILE A 57 7.76 -16.16 12.83
N GLU A 58 6.53 -16.35 12.35
CA GLU A 58 5.32 -15.78 12.92
C GLU A 58 5.06 -16.44 14.28
N ASN A 59 5.34 -15.70 15.36
CA ASN A 59 4.68 -15.98 16.63
C ASN A 59 3.18 -15.70 16.46
N ARG A 60 2.43 -16.79 16.25
CA ARG A 60 0.97 -16.83 16.14
C ARG A 60 0.29 -16.25 17.38
N VAL A 61 -0.75 -15.46 17.14
CA VAL A 61 -2.08 -15.79 17.68
C VAL A 61 -3.10 -15.74 16.53
N LYS A 62 -3.74 -16.89 16.30
CA LYS A 62 -4.82 -17.16 15.33
C LYS A 62 -5.99 -16.20 15.56
N GLU A 63 -6.66 -15.70 14.53
CA GLU A 63 -7.96 -16.17 14.02
C GLU A 63 -8.47 -15.06 13.06
N SER A 64 -9.33 -15.23 12.06
CA SER A 64 -9.79 -16.32 11.21
C SER A 64 -10.48 -15.64 10.00
N LYS A 65 -10.33 -16.23 8.81
CA LYS A 65 -10.97 -15.96 7.51
C LYS A 65 -11.88 -14.71 7.36
N SER A 66 -11.37 -13.68 6.69
CA SER A 66 -12.09 -12.95 5.61
C SER A 66 -11.11 -11.99 4.93
N LYS A 67 -11.00 -12.07 3.60
CA LYS A 67 -10.17 -11.21 2.74
C LYS A 67 -10.34 -9.73 3.15
N LYS A 68 -9.29 -9.10 3.68
CA LYS A 68 -9.26 -7.65 3.91
C LYS A 68 -7.99 -7.10 3.29
N TYR A 69 -8.17 -6.29 2.25
CA TYR A 69 -7.14 -5.63 1.45
C TYR A 69 -6.07 -5.01 2.37
N SER A 70 -4.82 -5.37 2.12
CA SER A 70 -3.65 -4.71 2.72
C SER A 70 -3.10 -3.77 1.67
N ALA A 71 -3.06 -2.48 1.98
CA ALA A 71 -2.35 -1.48 1.21
C ALA A 71 -0.85 -1.69 1.40
N GLU A 72 -0.30 -2.67 0.69
CA GLU A 72 1.12 -2.89 0.53
C GLU A 72 1.36 -2.69 -0.97
N ASP A 73 1.89 -1.51 -1.30
CA ASP A 73 2.35 -1.07 -2.62
C ASP A 73 1.34 -1.19 -3.78
N THR A 74 0.43 -0.22 -3.87
CA THR A 74 -0.35 -0.02 -5.11
C THR A 74 -0.25 1.45 -5.48
N ILE A 75 0.24 1.69 -6.70
CA ILE A 75 0.25 2.97 -7.44
C ILE A 75 -1.03 3.73 -7.10
N LEU A 76 -0.87 4.93 -6.54
CA LEU A 76 -1.97 5.86 -6.30
C LEU A 76 -2.08 6.75 -7.53
N ASN A 77 -3.29 6.94 -8.06
CA ASN A 77 -3.51 7.95 -9.09
C ASN A 77 -3.27 9.36 -8.52
N GLU A 78 -3.03 10.37 -9.36
CA GLU A 78 -2.80 11.76 -8.90
C GLU A 78 -3.91 12.23 -7.94
N ASP A 79 -5.17 11.89 -8.22
CA ASP A 79 -6.29 12.23 -7.34
C ASP A 79 -6.29 11.46 -6.00
N GLU A 80 -5.76 10.23 -5.97
CA GLU A 80 -5.66 9.43 -4.74
C GLU A 80 -4.46 9.88 -3.90
N GLU A 81 -3.38 10.33 -4.55
CA GLU A 81 -2.22 10.92 -3.89
C GLU A 81 -2.58 12.27 -3.27
N HIS A 82 -3.38 13.09 -3.95
CA HIS A 82 -3.88 14.36 -3.41
C HIS A 82 -4.76 14.15 -2.18
N ILE A 83 -5.67 13.16 -2.21
CA ILE A 83 -6.46 12.77 -1.04
C ILE A 83 -5.57 12.27 0.10
N LEU A 84 -4.58 11.42 -0.22
CA LEU A 84 -3.68 10.90 0.79
C LEU A 84 -2.87 12.02 1.46
N ASP A 85 -2.43 13.03 0.72
CA ASP A 85 -1.68 14.16 1.26
C ASP A 85 -2.55 15.03 2.18
N ALA A 86 -3.78 15.33 1.75
CA ALA A 86 -4.75 16.04 2.58
C ALA A 86 -5.07 15.28 3.88
N LEU A 87 -5.26 13.96 3.80
CA LEU A 87 -5.49 13.12 4.98
C LEU A 87 -4.26 13.06 5.90
N LYS A 88 -3.03 13.06 5.35
CA LYS A 88 -1.80 13.15 6.16
C LYS A 88 -1.69 14.49 6.87
N TYR A 89 -2.04 15.58 6.17
CA TYR A 89 -2.04 16.93 6.73
C TYR A 89 -3.02 17.04 7.89
N TRP A 90 -4.29 16.67 7.66
CA TRP A 90 -5.32 16.62 8.71
C TRP A 90 -4.89 15.79 9.91
N ARG A 91 -4.33 14.60 9.68
CA ARG A 91 -3.85 13.73 10.76
C ARG A 91 -2.75 14.39 11.59
N SER A 92 -1.85 15.13 10.94
CA SER A 92 -0.79 15.88 11.63
C SER A 92 -1.37 17.04 12.45
N GLU A 93 -2.38 17.75 11.94
CA GLU A 93 -3.08 18.79 12.69
C GLU A 93 -3.80 18.23 13.92
N LYS A 94 -4.56 17.15 13.76
CA LYS A 94 -5.23 16.49 14.89
C LYS A 94 -4.27 15.89 15.90
N ALA A 95 -3.12 15.38 15.46
CA ALA A 95 -2.08 14.88 16.35
C ALA A 95 -1.55 16.00 17.25
N LYS A 96 -1.36 17.20 16.68
CA LYS A 96 -0.92 18.39 17.42
C LYS A 96 -2.00 18.89 18.37
N GLU A 97 -3.25 18.98 17.94
CA GLU A 97 -4.36 19.43 18.79
C GLU A 97 -4.59 18.52 19.99
N GLN A 98 -4.57 17.20 19.78
CA GLN A 98 -4.81 16.22 20.83
C GLN A 98 -3.55 15.86 21.62
N ASN A 99 -2.40 16.42 21.25
CA ASN A 99 -1.08 16.08 21.79
C ASN A 99 -0.79 14.57 21.75
N LEU A 100 -1.33 13.88 20.74
CA LEU A 100 -1.21 12.44 20.57
C LEU A 100 -0.27 12.10 19.41
N PRO A 101 0.45 10.98 19.49
CA PRO A 101 1.21 10.51 18.35
C PRO A 101 0.33 10.26 17.12
N ILE A 102 0.87 10.60 15.95
CA ILE A 102 0.17 10.58 14.66
C ILE A 102 -0.45 9.20 14.34
N TYR A 103 0.24 8.12 14.71
CA TYR A 103 -0.21 6.75 14.50
C TYR A 103 -1.44 6.37 15.34
N PHE A 104 -1.72 7.12 16.41
CA PHE A 104 -2.86 6.87 17.31
C PHE A 104 -4.18 7.32 16.68
N ILE A 105 -4.14 8.37 15.87
CA ILE A 105 -5.29 8.88 15.11
C ILE A 105 -5.55 7.95 13.93
N ALA A 106 -4.59 7.85 13.02
CA ALA A 106 -4.69 6.95 11.87
C ALA A 106 -3.30 6.44 11.43
N THR A 107 -3.19 5.14 11.16
CA THR A 107 -1.98 4.56 10.58
C THR A 107 -1.90 4.85 9.08
N ASN A 108 -0.69 4.83 8.50
CA ASN A 108 -0.52 5.07 7.06
C ASN A 108 -1.33 4.08 6.22
N LYS A 109 -1.43 2.81 6.66
CA LYS A 109 -2.25 1.78 5.99
C LYS A 109 -3.73 2.15 5.97
N GLU A 110 -4.25 2.72 7.06
CA GLU A 110 -5.63 3.21 7.15
C GLU A 110 -5.85 4.37 6.17
N LEU A 111 -4.97 5.39 6.17
CA LEU A 111 -5.10 6.54 5.27
C LEU A 111 -5.06 6.16 3.79
N ILE A 112 -4.15 5.26 3.39
CA ILE A 112 -4.07 4.77 2.01
C ILE A 112 -5.34 4.00 1.63
N SER A 113 -5.90 3.23 2.56
CA SER A 113 -7.15 2.51 2.34
C SER A 113 -8.33 3.45 2.18
N VAL A 114 -8.39 4.54 2.96
CA VAL A 114 -9.40 5.61 2.81
C VAL A 114 -9.25 6.29 1.45
N ALA A 115 -8.03 6.67 1.06
CA ALA A 115 -7.77 7.33 -0.21
C ALA A 115 -8.19 6.50 -1.42
N LYS A 116 -7.98 5.18 -1.38
CA LYS A 116 -8.39 4.24 -2.44
C LYS A 116 -9.88 3.93 -2.44
N TYR A 117 -10.47 3.74 -1.26
CA TYR A 117 -11.86 3.33 -1.14
C TYR A 117 -12.84 4.49 -1.30
N ARG A 118 -12.40 5.73 -1.03
CA ARG A 118 -13.21 6.96 -1.08
C ARG A 118 -14.59 6.77 -0.44
N PRO A 119 -14.65 6.41 0.86
CA PRO A 119 -15.93 6.23 1.54
C PRO A 119 -16.72 7.53 1.52
N ALA A 120 -18.00 7.46 1.16
CA ALA A 120 -18.92 8.58 1.20
C ALA A 120 -19.80 8.56 2.47
N LYS A 121 -19.74 7.47 3.25
CA LYS A 121 -20.54 7.31 4.48
C LYS A 121 -19.74 6.75 5.64
N LYS A 122 -20.14 7.09 6.88
CA LYS A 122 -19.54 6.55 8.12
C LYS A 122 -19.56 5.01 8.18
N GLN A 123 -20.54 4.37 7.55
CA GLN A 123 -20.63 2.90 7.45
C GLN A 123 -19.53 2.29 6.58
N GLU A 124 -19.10 2.99 5.53
CA GLU A 124 -18.06 2.53 4.61
C GLU A 124 -16.66 2.64 5.24
N LEU A 125 -16.48 3.58 6.19
CA LEU A 125 -15.28 3.65 7.02
C LEU A 125 -15.10 2.42 7.94
N LEU A 126 -16.19 1.72 8.32
CA LEU A 126 -16.11 0.48 9.12
C LEU A 126 -15.50 -0.70 8.33
N ASP A 127 -15.60 -0.68 7.00
CA ASP A 127 -15.05 -1.74 6.15
C ASP A 127 -13.53 -1.63 6.00
N ILE A 128 -12.97 -0.46 6.34
CA ILE A 128 -11.53 -0.20 6.29
C ILE A 128 -10.81 -0.89 7.46
N LYS A 129 -9.85 -1.74 7.13
CA LYS A 129 -9.08 -2.54 8.09
C LYS A 129 -8.23 -1.63 8.98
N GLY A 130 -8.60 -1.52 10.26
CA GLY A 130 -7.90 -0.69 11.27
C GLY A 130 -8.75 0.45 11.81
N PHE A 131 -9.79 0.86 11.08
CA PHE A 131 -10.76 1.85 11.56
C PHE A 131 -11.78 1.20 12.51
N GLY A 132 -11.53 1.32 13.82
CA GLY A 132 -12.48 0.91 14.85
C GLY A 132 -13.62 1.93 15.03
N LYS A 133 -14.76 1.48 15.57
CA LYS A 133 -15.95 2.33 15.85
C LYS A 133 -15.61 3.64 16.57
N HIS A 134 -14.71 3.57 17.56
CA HIS A 134 -14.28 4.74 18.32
C HIS A 134 -13.57 5.80 17.46
N LYS A 135 -12.72 5.38 16.50
CA LYS A 135 -12.07 6.31 15.58
C LYS A 135 -13.07 6.91 14.59
N ILE A 136 -14.04 6.12 14.14
CA ILE A 136 -15.06 6.59 13.19
C ILE A 136 -16.00 7.59 13.84
N GLU A 137 -16.36 7.37 15.10
CA GLU A 137 -17.23 8.28 15.84
C GLU A 137 -16.55 9.63 16.11
N ASN A 138 -15.25 9.60 16.44
CA ASN A 138 -14.49 10.82 16.72
C ASN A 138 -13.97 11.53 15.48
N TYR A 139 -13.55 10.80 14.44
CA TYR A 139 -12.82 11.36 13.29
C TYR A 139 -13.49 11.10 11.93
N GLY A 140 -14.48 10.22 11.88
CA GLY A 140 -15.09 9.82 10.61
C GLY A 140 -15.83 10.94 9.90
N GLU A 141 -16.33 11.94 10.62
CA GLU A 141 -16.99 13.10 10.02
C GLU A 141 -16.00 14.02 9.31
N GLU A 142 -14.89 14.36 9.98
CA GLU A 142 -13.83 15.18 9.41
C GLU A 142 -13.17 14.51 8.20
N ILE A 143 -12.97 13.18 8.26
CA ILE A 143 -12.41 12.43 7.14
C ILE A 143 -13.35 12.48 5.92
N LEU A 144 -14.67 12.38 6.13
CA LEU A 144 -15.64 12.49 5.05
C LEU A 144 -15.67 13.91 4.46
N GLU A 145 -15.55 14.94 5.29
CA GLU A 145 -15.50 16.33 4.85
C GLU A 145 -14.26 16.61 4.00
N ILE A 146 -13.10 16.06 4.36
CA ILE A 146 -11.87 16.15 3.55
C ILE A 146 -12.04 15.45 2.21
N LEU A 147 -12.72 14.29 2.19
CA LEU A 147 -12.99 13.55 0.96
C LEU A 147 -14.00 14.26 0.04
N GLU A 148 -14.92 15.04 0.60
CA GLU A 148 -15.89 15.84 -0.16
C GLU A 148 -15.29 17.18 -0.64
N SER A 149 -14.29 17.70 0.07
CA SER A 149 -13.62 18.96 -0.27
C SER A 149 -12.56 18.84 -1.39
N ILE A 150 -12.23 17.62 -1.85
CA ILE A 150 -11.24 17.33 -2.90
C ILE A 150 -11.95 16.85 -4.16
#